data_AF-C0DWE2-F1
#
_entry.id   AF-C0DWE2-F1
#
_cell.length_a   1.000
_cell.length_b   1.000
_cell.length_c   1.000
_cell.angle_alpha   90.00
_cell.angle_beta   90.00
_cell.angle_gamma   90.00
#
_symmetry.space_group_name_H-M   'P 1'
#
loop_
_entity.id
_entity.type
_entity.pdbx_description
1 polymer ?
#
loop_
_entity_poly.entity_id
_entity_poly.type
_entity_poly.pdbx_seq_one_letter_code
_entity_poly.pdbx_strand_id
1 'polypeptide(L)' 'MGKRIAEKAKALGIERVAFDRSGFQYHGRVKALAEAARENGLNF' A
#
# COMPACT_ATOMS: atom_id res chain seq x y z
N MET A 1 -9.48 -0.67 -2.20
CA MET A 1 -8.84 0.52 -1.59
C MET A 1 -7.34 0.58 -1.89
N GLY A 2 -6.53 -0.44 -1.58
CA GLY A 2 -5.08 -0.44 -1.86
C GLY A 2 -4.68 -0.17 -3.32
N LYS A 3 -5.40 -0.75 -4.29
CA LYS A 3 -5.21 -0.49 -5.74
C LYS A 3 -5.25 1.00 -6.12
N ARG A 4 -6.27 1.74 -5.66
CA ARG A 4 -6.42 3.17 -6.00
C ARG A 4 -5.31 4.03 -5.41
N ILE A 5 -4.75 3.64 -4.26
CA ILE A 5 -3.62 4.35 -3.64
C ILE A 5 -2.36 4.12 -4.47
N ALA A 6 -2.13 2.88 -4.91
CA ALA A 6 -1.00 2.55 -5.78
C ALA A 6 -1.07 3.21 -7.15
N GLU A 7 -2.23 3.23 -7.79
CA GLU A 7 -2.42 3.92 -9.07
C GLU A 7 -2.12 5.42 -8.95
N LYS A 8 -2.60 6.06 -7.87
CA LYS A 8 -2.33 7.48 -7.61
C LYS A 8 -0.85 7.76 -7.31
N ALA A 9 -0.23 6.92 -6.48
CA ALA A 9 1.18 7.08 -6.15
C ALA A 9 2.08 6.85 -7.37
N LYS A 10 1.75 5.87 -8.21
CA LYS A 10 2.44 5.64 -9.50
C LYS A 10 2.26 6.80 -10.47
N ALA A 11 1.05 7.38 -10.55
CA ALA A 11 0.80 8.58 -11.36
C ALA A 11 1.59 9.81 -10.86
N LEU A 12 1.89 9.87 -9.57
CA LEU A 12 2.71 10.92 -8.95
C LEU A 12 4.23 10.59 -8.98
N GLY A 13 4.64 9.45 -9.54
CA GLY A 13 6.05 9.02 -9.56
C GLY A 13 6.61 8.63 -8.19
N ILE A 14 5.75 8.31 -7.23
CA ILE A 14 6.14 7.92 -5.87
C ILE A 14 6.35 6.40 -5.85
N GLU A 15 7.61 5.98 -5.86
CA GLU A 15 7.99 4.56 -5.85
C GLU A 15 8.11 3.96 -4.44
N ARG A 16 8.53 4.77 -3.46
CA ARG A 16 8.71 4.35 -2.07
C ARG A 16 7.72 5.06 -1.16
N VAL A 17 6.93 4.30 -0.44
CA VAL A 17 6.04 4.81 0.60
C VAL A 17 6.34 4.10 1.92
N ALA A 18 5.90 4.65 3.04
CA ALA A 18 5.93 3.96 4.33
C ALA A 18 4.50 3.53 4.65
N PHE A 19 4.30 2.23 4.90
CA PHE A 19 3.00 1.73 5.32
C PHE A 19 2.92 1.75 6.84
N ASP A 20 2.34 2.82 7.38
CA ASP A 20 2.07 2.90 8.81
C ASP A 20 0.85 2.04 9.16
N ARG A 21 1.07 1.08 10.06
CA ARG A 21 0.05 0.21 10.62
C ARG A 21 -0.53 0.75 11.92
N SER A 22 -0.06 1.90 12.43
CA SER A 22 -0.57 2.63 13.60
C SER A 22 -0.88 1.75 14.83
N GLY A 23 -0.08 0.70 15.05
CA GLY A 23 -0.25 -0.28 16.15
C GLY A 23 -1.18 -1.47 15.87
N PHE A 24 -1.84 -1.53 14.72
CA PHE A 24 -2.63 -2.68 14.31
C PHE A 24 -1.74 -3.87 13.91
N GLN A 25 -2.19 -5.08 14.25
CA GLN A 25 -1.52 -6.28 13.80
C GLN A 25 -1.57 -6.37 12.26
N TYR A 26 -0.49 -6.84 11.66
CA TYR A 26 -0.43 -7.07 10.22
C TYR A 26 -1.24 -8.32 9.86
N HIS A 27 -2.56 -8.17 9.85
CA HIS A 27 -3.50 -9.25 9.65
C HIS A 27 -4.79 -8.77 8.99
N GLY A 28 -5.56 -9.70 8.43
CA GLY A 28 -6.85 -9.44 7.81
C GLY A 28 -6.82 -8.29 6.80
N ARG A 29 -7.58 -7.23 7.08
CA ARG A 29 -7.75 -6.07 6.19
C ARG A 29 -6.46 -5.27 5.96
N VAL A 30 -5.58 -5.19 6.97
CA VAL A 30 -4.30 -4.47 6.87
C VAL A 30 -3.37 -5.17 5.89
N LYS A 31 -3.26 -6.50 6.02
CA LYS A 31 -2.49 -7.34 5.10
C LYS A 31 -3.04 -7.28 3.67
N ALA A 32 -4.36 -7.44 3.52
CA ALA A 32 -4.99 -7.39 2.19
C ALA A 32 -4.81 -6.02 1.50
N LEU A 33 -4.80 -4.93 2.26
CA LEU A 33 -4.55 -3.60 1.72
C LEU A 33 -3.08 -3.42 1.31
N ALA A 34 -2.14 -3.95 2.10
CA ALA A 34 -0.72 -3.90 1.81
C ALA A 34 -0.33 -4.75 0.58
N GLU A 35 -0.85 -5.98 0.48
CA GLU A 35 -0.63 -6.84 -0.68
C GLU A 35 -1.19 -6.20 -1.96
N ALA A 36 -2.41 -5.64 -1.91
CA ALA A 36 -2.99 -4.92 -3.03
C ALA A 36 -2.16 -3.69 -3.44
N ALA A 37 -1.51 -2.99 -2.51
CA ALA A 37 -0.63 -1.87 -2.86
C ALA A 37 0.70 -2.35 -3.48
N ARG A 38 1.30 -3.43 -2.96
CA ARG A 38 2.52 -4.04 -3.52
C ARG A 38 2.34 -4.59 -4.92
N GLU A 39 1.25 -5.32 -5.17
CA GLU A 39 0.93 -5.85 -6.52
C GLU A 39 0.81 -4.74 -7.58
N ASN A 40 0.49 -3.51 -7.15
CA ASN A 40 0.32 -2.37 -8.04
C ASN A 40 1.57 -1.49 -8.14
N GLY A 41 2.71 -1.99 -7.64
CA GLY A 41 4.03 -1.41 -7.85
C GLY A 41 4.47 -0.40 -6.79
N LEU A 42 3.74 -0.28 -5.68
CA LEU A 42 4.23 0.50 -4.52
C LEU A 42 5.20 -0.35 -3.71
N ASN A 43 6.43 0.12 -3.54
CA ASN A 43 7.42 -0.50 -2.66
C ASN A 43 7.39 0.14 -1.27
N PHE A 44 7.15 -0.69 -0.24
CA PHE A 44 7.14 -0.32 1.18
C PHE A 44 7.26 -1.54 2.10
#